data_AF-A0A2N1Q680-F1
#
_entry.id   AF-A0A2N1Q680-F1
#
_cell.length_a   1.000
_cell.length_b   1.000
_cell.length_c   1.000
_cell.angle_alpha   90.00
_cell.angle_beta   90.00
_cell.angle_gamma   90.00
#
_symmetry.space_group_name_H-M   'P 1'
#
loop_
_entity.id
_entity.type
_entity.pdbx_description
1 polymer ?
#
loop_
_entity_poly.entity_id
_entity_poly.type
_entity_poly.pdbx_seq_one_letter_code
_entity_poly.pdbx_strand_id
1 'polypeptide(L)' 'MYSDISKKPFNQLTNEEVYQILDLRLKVFVMEQQIMYVDTDYKDQKCIHYMIKDDNHIVC' A
#
# COMPACT_ATOMS: atom_id res chain seq x y z
N MET A 1 -3.85 14.89 -14.39
CA MET A 1 -2.39 15.06 -14.30
C MET A 1 -1.85 13.69 -13.95
N TYR A 2 -0.98 13.09 -14.75
CA TYR A 2 -0.47 11.75 -14.47
C TYR A 2 0.45 11.86 -13.26
N SER A 3 -0.06 11.50 -12.08
CA SER A 3 0.74 11.43 -10.87
C SER A 3 1.86 10.40 -11.08
N ASP A 4 3.10 10.78 -10.78
CA ASP A 4 4.26 9.93 -11.01
C ASP A 4 4.14 8.62 -10.22
N ILE A 5 4.21 7.49 -10.93
CA ILE A 5 4.22 6.17 -10.30
C ILE A 5 5.58 5.98 -9.63
N SER A 6 5.57 5.84 -8.31
CA SER A 6 6.76 5.51 -7.52
C SER A 6 6.82 4.00 -7.25
N LYS A 7 8.04 3.46 -7.09
CA LYS A 7 8.25 2.06 -6.73
C LYS A 7 9.36 1.93 -5.69
N LYS A 8 9.14 1.13 -4.66
CA LYS A 8 10.13 0.86 -3.60
C LYS A 8 10.15 -0.62 -3.20
N PRO A 9 11.33 -1.21 -2.94
CA PRO A 9 11.38 -2.46 -2.19
C PRO A 9 10.92 -2.23 -0.74
N PHE A 10 10.41 -3.27 -0.08
CA PHE A 10 9.85 -3.15 1.28
C PHE A 10 10.81 -2.52 2.29
N ASN A 11 12.10 -2.87 2.23
CA ASN A 11 13.12 -2.33 3.14
C ASN A 11 13.47 -0.84 2.92
N GLN A 12 12.91 -0.21 1.89
CA GLN A 12 13.04 1.24 1.63
C GLN A 12 11.73 2.01 1.90
N LEU A 13 10.66 1.32 2.30
CA LEU A 13 9.45 1.97 2.77
C LEU A 13 9.70 2.59 4.14
N THR A 14 9.18 3.79 4.37
CA THR A 14 9.08 4.34 5.71
C THR A 14 7.95 3.66 6.48
N ASN A 15 7.98 3.73 7.82
CA ASN A 15 6.88 3.21 8.64
C ASN A 15 5.53 3.85 8.27
N GLU A 16 5.55 5.14 7.90
CA GLU A 16 4.38 5.88 7.43
C GLU A 16 3.83 5.30 6.11
N GLU A 17 4.71 5.03 5.13
CA GLU A 17 4.30 4.42 3.86
C GLU A 17 3.72 3.02 4.05
N VAL A 18 4.34 2.20 4.93
CA VAL A 18 3.80 0.87 5.27
C VAL A 18 2.39 1.01 5.85
N TYR A 19 2.17 1.95 6.77
CA TYR A 19 0.87 2.15 7.39
C TYR A 19 -0.19 2.59 6.37
N GLN A 20 0.13 3.55 5.50
CA GLN A 20 -0.78 4.03 4.45
C GLN A 20 -1.14 2.92 3.45
N ILE A 21 -0.18 2.09 3.04
CA ILE A 21 -0.43 0.94 2.15
C ILE A 21 -1.40 -0.05 2.81
N LEU A 22 -1.18 -0.40 4.07
CA LEU A 22 -2.03 -1.34 4.79
C LEU A 22 -3.44 -0.77 5.01
N ASP A 23 -3.56 0.49 5.40
CA ASP A 23 -4.86 1.17 5.57
C ASP A 23 -5.66 1.21 4.25
N LEU A 24 -5.01 1.55 3.13
CA LEU A 24 -5.65 1.57 1.82
C LEU A 24 -6.15 0.18 1.40
N ARG A 25 -5.32 -0.86 1.57
CA ARG A 25 -5.69 -2.25 1.28
C ARG A 25 -6.85 -2.73 2.16
N LEU A 26 -6.88 -2.37 3.45
CA LEU A 26 -7.98 -2.73 4.34
C LEU A 26 -9.29 -2.02 3.97
N LYS A 27 -9.25 -0.74 3.59
CA LYS A 27 -10.43 -0.02 3.11
C LYS A 27 -11.03 -0.67 1.87
N VAL A 28 -10.21 -1.10 0.92
CA VAL A 28 -10.69 -1.74 -0.31
C VAL A 28 -11.11 -3.19 -0.05
N PHE A 29 -10.22 -4.05 0.44
CA PHE A 29 -10.50 -5.48 0.52
C PHE A 29 -11.47 -5.82 1.66
N VAL A 30 -11.35 -5.18 2.82
CA VAL A 30 -12.20 -5.51 3.98
C VAL A 30 -13.45 -4.65 4.00
N MET A 31 -13.33 -3.31 3.94
CA MET A 31 -14.50 -2.44 4.10
C MET A 31 -15.39 -2.42 2.84
N GLU A 32 -14.81 -2.23 1.65
CA GLU A 32 -15.61 -2.15 0.41
C GLU A 32 -15.98 -3.54 -0.12
N GLN A 33 -15.01 -4.45 -0.26
CA GLN A 33 -15.23 -5.76 -0.88
C GLN A 33 -15.71 -6.85 0.09
N GLN A 34 -15.74 -6.58 1.40
CA GLN A 34 -16.19 -7.52 2.43
C GLN A 34 -15.41 -8.85 2.42
N ILE A 35 -14.14 -8.80 2.00
CA ILE A 35 -13.24 -9.94 1.97
C ILE A 35 -12.53 -10.04 3.33
N MET A 36 -12.86 -11.07 4.12
CA MET A 36 -12.26 -11.31 5.44
C MET A 36 -11.14 -12.36 5.36
N TYR A 37 -9.91 -11.93 5.11
CA TYR A 37 -8.69 -12.72 5.33
C TYR A 37 -7.56 -11.85 5.91
N VAL A 38 -6.50 -12.50 6.39
CA VAL A 38 -5.31 -11.82 6.91
C VAL A 38 -4.47 -11.32 5.73
N ASP A 39 -4.51 -10.03 5.48
CA ASP A 39 -3.84 -9.40 4.34
C ASP A 39 -2.29 -9.37 4.48
N THR A 40 -1.79 -9.33 5.71
CA THR A 40 -0.35 -9.34 6.01
C THR A 40 0.22 -10.76 6.00
N ASP A 41 0.37 -11.34 4.80
CA ASP A 41 0.83 -12.72 4.60
C ASP A 41 2.37 -12.90 4.56
N TYR A 42 3.11 -11.88 4.96
CA TYR A 42 4.58 -11.77 4.93
C TYR A 42 5.24 -11.76 3.55
N LYS A 43 4.49 -11.79 2.44
CA LYS A 43 5.09 -11.68 1.09
C LYS A 43 5.56 -10.26 0.78
N ASP A 44 4.93 -9.25 1.38
CA ASP A 44 5.28 -7.84 1.20
C ASP A 44 6.77 -7.56 1.37
N GLN A 45 7.44 -8.27 2.30
CA GLN A 45 8.87 -8.12 2.61
C GLN A 45 9.80 -8.43 1.43
N LYS A 46 9.34 -9.23 0.46
CA LYS A 46 10.11 -9.63 -0.72
C LYS A 46 9.65 -8.94 -2.01
N CYS A 47 8.66 -8.06 -1.93
CA CYS A 47 8.02 -7.44 -3.07
C CYS A 47 8.52 -6.02 -3.35
N ILE A 48 8.27 -5.58 -4.58
CA ILE A 48 8.33 -4.17 -4.96
C ILE A 48 6.92 -3.62 -4.83
N HIS A 49 6.80 -2.50 -4.12
CA HIS A 49 5.55 -1.78 -3.87
C HIS A 49 5.47 -0.62 -4.85
N TYR A 50 4.52 -0.68 -5.76
CA TYR A 50 4.19 0.41 -6.67
C TYR A 50 3.10 1.25 -6.05
N MET A 51 3.26 2.57 -6.08
CA MET A 51 2.30 3.48 -5.46
C MET A 51 2.29 4.84 -6.15
N ILE A 52 1.13 5.48 -6.12
CA ILE A 52 0.91 6.86 -6.51
C ILE A 52 0.61 7.67 -5.26
N LYS A 53 1.26 8.83 -5.16
CA LYS A 53 1.02 9.78 -4.07
C LYS A 53 0.30 11.01 -4.58
N ASP A 54 -0.64 11.48 -3.78
CA ASP A 54 -1.17 12.83 -3.84
C ASP A 54 -0.66 13.59 -2.60
N ASP A 55 0.17 14.60 -2.83
CA ASP A 55 1.04 15.21 -1.83
C ASP A 55 1.86 14.16 -1.03
N ASN A 56 1.46 13.91 0.22
CA ASN A 56 2.11 12.97 1.14
C ASN A 56 1.27 11.73 1.44
N HIS A 57 0.15 11.53 0.75
CA HIS A 57 -0.76 10.40 0.95
C HIS A 57 -0.73 9.44 -0.23
N ILE A 58 -0.62 8.15 0.05
CA ILE A 58 -0.75 7.08 -0.94
C ILE A 58 -2.22 6.92 -1.30
N VAL A 59 -2.52 7.09 -2.59
CA VAL A 59 -3.88 6.99 -3.16
C VAL A 59 -4.03 5.80 -4.09
N CYS A 60 -2.93 5.20 -4.52
CA CYS A 60 -2.88 3.98 -5.32
C CYS A 60 -1.57 3.24 -5.03
#